data_AF-A0A831K441-F1
#
_entry.id   AF-A0A831K441-F1
#
_cell.length_a   1.000
_cell.length_b   1.000
_cell.length_c   1.000
_cell.angle_alpha   90.00
_cell.angle_beta   90.00
_cell.angle_gamma   90.00
#
_symmetry.space_group_name_H-M   'P 1'
#
loop_
_entity.id
_entity.type
_entity.pdbx_description
1 polymer ?
#
loop_
_entity_poly.entity_id
_entity_poly.type
_entity_poly.pdbx_seq_one_letter_code
_entity_poly.pdbx_strand_id
1 'polypeptide(L)'
;MSEFKLKDDYRLSNCCSPTPDNAITGYYSHDNLIKIHLKSCVNLKNIDPGRLISVTWADILSEEKEFQVDDDYHSMSEIDFLALLHHEKYGIDYSLMLAKKLNITKQEGFDTHQKLRAMSLIERVEPKEIQYRKGIVPNKWIKHRNHTYYGLTEKGKQYLKIYKKNTT
;
A
#
# COMPACT_ATOMS: atom_id res chain seq x y z
N MET A 1 20.24 7.66 8.71
CA MET A 1 20.41 6.24 8.35
C MET A 1 19.51 5.99 7.18
N SER A 2 20.06 5.63 6.03
CA SER A 2 19.28 5.31 4.84
C SER A 2 18.40 4.08 5.12
N GLU A 3 17.09 4.27 5.15
CA GLU A 3 16.14 3.16 5.12
C GLU A 3 16.23 2.53 3.73
N PHE A 4 16.66 1.26 3.67
CA PHE A 4 16.68 0.50 2.44
C PHE A 4 15.48 -0.45 2.42
N LYS A 5 14.84 -0.57 1.26
CA LYS A 5 13.71 -1.49 1.07
C LYS A 5 14.18 -2.78 0.43
N LEU A 6 13.67 -3.90 0.93
CA LEU A 6 13.91 -5.23 0.36
C LEU A 6 12.81 -5.58 -0.65
N LYS A 7 13.15 -6.41 -1.64
CA LYS A 7 12.18 -7.08 -2.50
C LYS A 7 11.23 -7.94 -1.66
N ASP A 8 10.00 -8.14 -2.14
CA ASP A 8 8.89 -8.68 -1.35
C ASP A 8 9.15 -10.08 -0.78
N ASP A 9 9.95 -10.90 -1.46
CA ASP A 9 10.27 -12.27 -1.05
C ASP A 9 11.32 -12.35 0.07
N TYR A 10 11.97 -11.24 0.41
CA TYR A 10 13.11 -11.21 1.33
C TYR A 10 12.76 -10.59 2.68
N ARG A 11 13.25 -11.18 3.77
CA ARG A 11 13.12 -10.66 5.13
C ARG A 11 14.43 -10.77 5.90
N LEU A 12 14.81 -9.74 6.65
CA LEU A 12 15.96 -9.82 7.55
C LEU A 12 15.65 -10.74 8.74
N SER A 13 16.64 -11.52 9.15
CA SER A 13 16.50 -12.40 10.31
C SER A 13 16.83 -11.66 11.61
N ASN A 14 15.93 -11.79 12.59
CA ASN A 14 16.08 -11.16 13.89
C ASN A 14 17.24 -11.73 14.73
N CYS A 15 17.73 -12.93 14.42
CA CYS A 15 18.75 -13.60 15.25
C CYS A 15 20.18 -13.07 15.05
N CYS A 16 20.45 -12.39 13.93
CA CYS A 16 21.80 -11.89 13.61
C CYS A 16 21.79 -10.49 12.99
N SER A 17 20.63 -9.85 12.87
CA SER A 17 20.42 -8.46 12.47
C SER A 17 21.37 -7.94 11.37
N PRO A 18 21.34 -8.52 10.15
CA PRO A 18 22.26 -8.14 9.09
C PRO A 18 22.09 -6.68 8.66
N THR A 19 23.21 -5.98 8.42
CA THR A 19 23.25 -4.63 7.86
C THR A 19 23.98 -4.61 6.49
N PRO A 20 23.77 -3.59 5.64
CA PRO A 20 24.31 -3.53 4.27
C PRO A 20 25.82 -3.80 4.11
N ASP A 21 26.62 -3.55 5.14
CA ASP A 21 28.07 -3.79 5.12
C ASP A 21 28.46 -5.25 5.43
N ASN A 22 27.48 -6.09 5.79
CA ASN A 22 27.74 -7.46 6.19
C ASN A 22 27.68 -8.43 5.00
N ALA A 23 28.50 -9.49 5.08
CA ALA A 23 28.37 -10.64 4.20
C ALA A 23 27.14 -11.49 4.59
N ILE A 24 26.21 -11.63 3.66
CA ILE A 24 24.92 -12.30 3.89
C ILE A 24 24.76 -13.61 3.10
N THR A 25 23.76 -14.40 3.50
CA THR A 25 23.23 -15.56 2.80
C THR A 25 21.72 -15.64 3.01
N GLY A 26 21.00 -16.27 2.09
CA GLY A 26 19.57 -16.50 2.17
C GLY A 26 19.25 -17.92 2.63
N TYR A 27 18.21 -18.06 3.45
CA TYR A 27 17.61 -19.33 3.80
C TYR A 27 16.17 -19.38 3.30
N TYR A 28 15.86 -20.30 2.39
CA TYR A 28 14.51 -20.50 1.87
C TYR A 28 13.63 -21.13 2.96
N SER A 29 12.81 -20.32 3.62
CA SER A 29 11.96 -20.76 4.74
C SER A 29 10.72 -21.53 4.27
N HIS A 30 10.02 -22.17 5.19
CA HIS A 30 8.79 -22.93 4.86
C HIS A 30 7.61 -22.02 4.49
N ASP A 31 7.69 -20.74 4.88
CA ASP A 31 6.67 -19.73 4.60
C ASP A 31 6.84 -19.11 3.20
N ASN A 32 7.60 -19.78 2.31
CA ASN A 32 7.97 -19.32 0.95
C ASN A 32 8.72 -17.97 0.90
N LEU A 33 9.33 -17.54 2.01
CA LEU A 33 10.15 -16.33 2.10
C LEU A 33 11.64 -16.69 2.24
N ILE A 34 12.51 -15.85 1.72
CA ILE A 34 13.96 -15.95 1.89
C ILE A 34 14.37 -15.12 3.11
N LYS A 35 14.78 -15.81 4.18
CA LYS A 35 15.31 -15.18 5.40
C LYS A 35 16.78 -14.88 5.22
N ILE A 36 17.15 -13.62 5.37
CA ILE A 36 18.52 -13.14 5.21
C ILE A 36 19.24 -13.21 6.53
N HIS A 37 20.38 -13.91 6.52
CA HIS A 37 21.26 -14.11 7.66
C HIS A 37 22.67 -13.62 7.34
N LEU A 38 23.47 -13.36 8.38
CA LEU A 38 24.91 -13.28 8.22
C LEU A 38 25.45 -14.64 7.75
N LYS A 39 26.46 -14.64 6.87
CA LYS A 39 27.15 -15.88 6.48
C LYS A 39 27.70 -16.65 7.69
N SER A 40 28.04 -15.94 8.77
CA SER A 40 28.56 -16.50 10.03
C SER A 40 27.47 -16.85 11.06
N CYS A 41 26.19 -16.81 10.70
CA CYS A 41 25.09 -17.02 11.65
C CYS A 41 25.12 -18.45 12.25
N VAL A 42 25.14 -18.54 13.59
CA VAL A 42 25.17 -19.81 14.32
C VAL A 42 23.95 -20.70 14.07
N ASN A 43 22.79 -20.07 13.78
CA ASN A 43 21.54 -20.79 13.53
C ASN A 43 21.50 -21.48 12.17
N LEU A 44 22.49 -21.26 11.29
CA LEU A 44 22.61 -21.94 10.00
C LEU A 44 23.53 -23.18 10.04
N LYS A 45 24.13 -23.51 11.19
CA LYS A 45 25.09 -24.63 11.27
C LYS A 45 24.45 -25.99 11.03
N ASN A 46 23.19 -26.17 11.42
CA ASN A 46 22.48 -27.46 11.43
C ASN A 46 21.19 -27.43 10.58
N ILE A 47 21.17 -26.62 9.52
CA ILE A 47 20.05 -26.58 8.58
C ILE A 47 20.36 -27.40 7.33
N ASP A 48 19.32 -27.70 6.56
CA ASP A 48 19.45 -28.32 5.24
C ASP A 48 20.21 -27.38 4.26
N PRO A 49 21.41 -27.77 3.78
CA PRO A 49 22.18 -26.97 2.84
C PRO A 49 21.46 -26.73 1.51
N GLY A 50 20.54 -27.62 1.10
CA GLY A 50 19.75 -27.46 -0.12
C GLY A 50 18.81 -26.24 -0.10
N ARG A 51 18.60 -25.64 1.08
CA ARG A 51 17.77 -24.45 1.29
C ARG A 51 18.56 -23.17 1.46
N LEU A 52 19.89 -23.26 1.42
CA LEU A 52 20.76 -22.09 1.43
C LEU A 52 20.91 -21.53 0.03
N ILE A 53 20.80 -20.21 -0.07
CA ILE A 53 20.91 -19.46 -1.31
C ILE A 53 22.05 -18.46 -1.16
N SER A 54 22.92 -18.40 -2.17
CA SER A 54 23.92 -17.34 -2.27
C SER A 54 23.26 -16.07 -2.78
N VAL A 55 23.32 -15.00 -1.98
CA VAL A 55 22.75 -13.68 -2.31
C VAL A 55 23.68 -12.58 -1.83
N THR A 56 23.59 -11.42 -2.47
CA THR A 56 24.24 -10.16 -2.10
C THR A 56 23.19 -9.10 -1.77
N TRP A 57 23.62 -7.96 -1.21
CA TRP A 57 22.69 -6.86 -0.95
C TRP A 57 22.03 -6.33 -2.24
N ALA A 58 22.76 -6.26 -3.35
CA ALA A 58 22.20 -5.86 -4.64
C ALA A 58 21.08 -6.80 -5.11
N ASP A 59 21.16 -8.10 -4.80
CA ASP A 59 20.15 -9.08 -5.21
C ASP A 59 18.82 -8.89 -4.45
N ILE A 60 18.87 -8.40 -3.21
CA ILE A 60 17.73 -8.37 -2.29
C ILE A 60 17.12 -6.98 -2.12
N LEU A 61 17.87 -5.93 -2.45
CA LEU A 61 17.37 -4.55 -2.41
C LEU A 61 16.33 -4.35 -3.51
N SER A 62 15.19 -3.77 -3.15
CA SER A 62 14.22 -3.34 -4.16
C SER A 62 14.75 -2.08 -4.82
N GLU A 63 14.83 -2.08 -6.14
CA GLU A 63 14.90 -0.82 -6.88
C GLU A 63 13.64 -0.03 -6.54
N GLU A 64 13.80 1.18 -5.98
CA GLU A 64 12.72 2.15 -5.97
C GLU A 64 12.47 2.55 -7.42
N LYS A 65 11.68 1.76 -8.15
CA LYS A 65 11.14 2.22 -9.41
C LYS A 65 10.20 3.37 -9.07
N GLU A 66 10.59 4.58 -9.44
CA GLU A 66 9.69 5.72 -9.37
C GLU A 66 8.41 5.35 -10.10
N PHE A 67 7.29 5.40 -9.39
CA PHE A 67 6.00 5.14 -9.98
C PHE A 67 5.79 6.14 -11.12
N GLN A 68 5.67 5.63 -12.34
CA GLN A 68 5.35 6.44 -13.51
C GLN A 68 3.83 6.60 -13.55
N VAL A 69 3.37 7.83 -13.64
CA VAL A 69 1.94 8.12 -13.81
C VAL A 69 1.50 7.73 -15.21
N ASP A 70 0.27 7.23 -15.33
CA ASP A 70 -0.35 6.99 -16.62
C ASP A 70 -0.96 8.30 -17.16
N ASP A 71 -1.35 8.33 -18.44
CA ASP A 71 -1.99 9.49 -19.07
C ASP A 71 -3.25 9.97 -18.32
N ASP A 72 -3.93 9.05 -17.63
CA ASP A 72 -5.13 9.36 -16.83
C ASP A 72 -4.83 10.34 -15.68
N TYR A 73 -3.59 10.41 -15.16
CA TYR A 73 -3.18 11.34 -14.12
C TYR A 73 -3.36 12.78 -14.57
N HIS A 74 -2.98 13.08 -15.82
CA HIS A 74 -3.09 14.42 -16.39
C HIS A 74 -4.54 14.81 -16.69
N SER A 75 -5.45 13.84 -16.75
CA SER A 75 -6.89 14.06 -16.92
C SER A 75 -7.65 14.28 -15.59
N MET A 76 -6.95 14.21 -14.46
CA MET A 76 -7.52 14.39 -13.12
C MET A 76 -7.79 15.86 -12.83
N SER A 77 -8.98 16.14 -12.31
CA SER A 77 -9.37 17.45 -11.80
C SER A 77 -9.01 17.60 -10.31
N GLU A 78 -9.10 18.83 -9.80
CA GLU A 78 -8.91 19.09 -8.36
C GLU A 78 -9.90 18.28 -7.50
N ILE A 79 -11.16 18.17 -7.92
CA ILE A 79 -12.18 17.38 -7.21
C ILE A 79 -11.78 15.90 -7.12
N ASP A 80 -11.16 15.36 -8.17
CA ASP A 80 -10.73 13.96 -8.19
C ASP A 80 -9.61 13.72 -7.14
N PHE A 81 -8.63 14.63 -7.05
CA PHE A 81 -7.60 14.55 -6.02
C PHE A 81 -8.14 14.79 -4.60
N LEU A 82 -9.08 15.73 -4.44
CA LEU A 82 -9.77 15.95 -3.16
C LEU A 82 -10.55 14.70 -2.71
N ALA A 83 -11.14 13.96 -3.65
CA ALA A 83 -11.81 12.70 -3.37
C ALA A 83 -10.83 11.59 -2.94
N LEU A 84 -9.67 11.49 -3.60
CA LEU A 84 -8.62 10.58 -3.15
C LEU A 84 -8.11 10.96 -1.74
N LEU A 85 -7.87 12.24 -1.46
CA LEU A 85 -7.47 12.74 -0.13
C LEU A 85 -8.53 12.44 0.94
N HIS A 86 -9.81 12.54 0.60
CA HIS A 86 -10.91 12.15 1.48
C HIS A 86 -10.81 10.67 1.88
N HIS A 87 -10.59 9.77 0.92
CA HIS A 87 -10.43 8.35 1.21
C HIS A 87 -9.12 8.03 1.95
N GLU A 88 -8.05 8.78 1.73
CA GLU A 88 -6.81 8.63 2.51
C GLU A 88 -7.06 9.01 3.97
N LYS A 89 -7.80 10.10 4.20
CA LYS A 89 -8.08 10.62 5.55
C LYS A 89 -9.11 9.79 6.31
N TYR A 90 -10.17 9.34 5.63
CA TYR A 90 -11.33 8.72 6.28
C TYR A 90 -11.46 7.22 6.00
N GLY A 91 -10.65 6.65 5.10
CA GLY A 91 -10.72 5.25 4.70
C GLY A 91 -11.93 4.97 3.79
N ILE A 92 -12.60 3.84 4.05
CA ILE A 92 -13.69 3.34 3.22
C ILE A 92 -14.94 4.21 3.38
N ASP A 93 -15.50 4.69 2.27
CA ASP A 93 -16.65 5.61 2.27
C ASP A 93 -17.50 5.56 1.00
N TYR A 94 -18.62 6.29 0.96
CA TYR A 94 -19.58 6.29 -0.15
C TYR A 94 -19.82 7.70 -0.74
N SER A 95 -20.32 7.75 -1.98
CA SER A 95 -20.41 8.96 -2.80
C SER A 95 -21.16 10.13 -2.15
N LEU A 96 -22.24 9.87 -1.39
CA LEU A 96 -22.99 10.94 -0.73
C LEU A 96 -22.22 11.58 0.44
N MET A 97 -21.34 10.84 1.10
CA MET A 97 -20.45 11.40 2.12
C MET A 97 -19.32 12.19 1.52
N LEU A 98 -18.74 11.71 0.43
CA LEU A 98 -17.81 12.49 -0.36
C LEU A 98 -18.46 13.82 -0.78
N ALA A 99 -19.64 13.77 -1.39
CA ALA A 99 -20.37 14.95 -1.85
C ALA A 99 -20.60 15.97 -0.72
N LYS A 100 -21.08 15.48 0.43
CA LYS A 100 -21.28 16.32 1.63
C LYS A 100 -19.99 16.93 2.16
N LYS A 101 -18.88 16.18 2.13
CA LYS A 101 -17.58 16.63 2.68
C LYS A 101 -16.91 17.66 1.78
N LEU A 102 -17.03 17.50 0.47
CA LEU A 102 -16.47 18.42 -0.51
C LEU A 102 -17.41 19.57 -0.89
N ASN A 103 -18.62 19.60 -0.33
CA ASN A 103 -19.66 20.59 -0.64
C ASN A 103 -20.00 20.64 -2.15
N ILE A 104 -20.06 19.47 -2.79
CA ILE A 104 -20.43 19.28 -4.19
C ILE A 104 -21.82 18.63 -4.29
N THR A 105 -22.40 18.63 -5.48
CA THR A 105 -23.70 17.99 -5.72
C THR A 105 -23.58 16.47 -5.54
N LYS A 106 -24.74 15.82 -5.30
CA LYS A 106 -24.79 14.36 -5.22
C LYS A 106 -24.29 13.71 -6.52
N GLN A 107 -24.69 14.27 -7.67
CA GLN A 107 -24.32 13.76 -8.98
C GLN A 107 -22.80 13.82 -9.19
N GLU A 108 -22.17 14.96 -8.90
CA GLU A 108 -20.71 15.09 -8.96
C GLU A 108 -20.01 14.05 -8.07
N GLY A 109 -20.50 13.83 -6.84
CA GLY A 109 -19.93 12.80 -5.96
C GLY A 109 -20.07 11.36 -6.51
N PHE A 110 -21.12 11.06 -7.28
CA PHE A 110 -21.26 9.77 -7.97
C PHE A 110 -20.32 9.68 -9.18
N ASP A 111 -20.28 10.73 -10.00
CA ASP A 111 -19.47 10.79 -11.22
C ASP A 111 -17.97 10.71 -10.88
N THR A 112 -17.52 11.40 -9.83
CA THR A 112 -16.14 11.31 -9.33
C THR A 112 -15.80 9.88 -8.91
N HIS A 113 -16.63 9.20 -8.12
CA HIS A 113 -16.37 7.80 -7.77
C HIS A 113 -16.38 6.87 -8.99
N GLN A 114 -17.27 7.10 -9.95
CA GLN A 114 -17.31 6.33 -11.19
C GLN A 114 -16.00 6.50 -11.98
N LYS A 115 -15.53 7.74 -12.14
CA LYS A 115 -14.27 8.08 -12.82
C LYS A 115 -13.08 7.43 -12.11
N LEU A 116 -12.93 7.65 -10.80
CA LEU A 116 -11.82 7.10 -10.01
C LEU A 116 -11.79 5.56 -10.04
N ARG A 117 -12.97 4.92 -10.03
CA ARG A 117 -13.07 3.46 -10.17
C ARG A 117 -12.67 3.01 -11.57
N ALA A 118 -13.10 3.70 -12.62
CA ALA A 118 -12.72 3.37 -13.99
C ALA A 118 -11.19 3.47 -14.20
N MET A 119 -10.53 4.37 -13.48
CA MET A 119 -9.06 4.54 -13.46
C MET A 119 -8.34 3.57 -12.49
N SER A 120 -9.07 2.67 -11.82
CA SER A 120 -8.54 1.76 -10.79
C SER A 120 -7.85 2.46 -9.62
N LEU A 121 -8.23 3.70 -9.31
CA LEU A 121 -7.70 4.49 -8.19
C LEU A 121 -8.44 4.22 -6.88
N ILE A 122 -9.72 3.83 -7.00
CA ILE A 122 -10.52 3.30 -5.91
C ILE A 122 -11.21 2.00 -6.34
N GLU A 123 -11.55 1.15 -5.39
CA GLU A 123 -12.25 -0.10 -5.62
C GLU A 123 -13.48 -0.23 -4.72
N ARG A 124 -14.48 -0.98 -5.18
CA ARG A 124 -15.67 -1.27 -4.39
C ARG A 124 -15.31 -2.28 -3.31
N VAL A 125 -15.70 -2.01 -2.06
CA VAL A 125 -15.44 -2.93 -0.94
C VAL A 125 -16.58 -3.91 -0.77
N GLU A 126 -16.25 -5.20 -0.73
CA GLU A 126 -17.23 -6.26 -0.51
C GLU A 126 -17.69 -6.33 0.96
N PRO A 127 -18.93 -6.75 1.24
CA PRO A 127 -19.56 -6.66 2.56
C PRO A 127 -18.80 -7.35 3.72
N LYS A 128 -17.91 -8.29 3.41
CA LYS A 128 -17.12 -9.08 4.36
C LYS A 128 -15.84 -8.37 4.84
N GLU A 129 -15.36 -7.36 4.09
CA GLU A 129 -14.02 -6.77 4.26
C GLU A 129 -14.03 -5.28 4.59
N ILE A 130 -15.09 -4.78 5.25
CA ILE A 130 -15.15 -3.36 5.59
C ILE A 130 -14.65 -3.13 7.03
N GLN A 131 -13.41 -2.67 7.18
CA GLN A 131 -12.93 -2.00 8.40
C GLN A 131 -13.22 -0.48 8.30
N TYR A 132 -13.85 0.12 9.32
CA TYR A 132 -14.44 1.48 9.24
C TYR A 132 -13.64 2.58 9.97
N ARG A 133 -13.72 3.81 9.41
CA ARG A 133 -13.32 5.15 9.91
C ARG A 133 -12.79 5.24 11.36
N LYS A 134 -11.54 5.70 11.53
CA LYS A 134 -11.05 6.23 12.81
C LYS A 134 -11.80 7.52 13.19
N GLY A 135 -12.42 7.54 14.38
CA GLY A 135 -12.64 8.80 15.13
C GLY A 135 -14.00 9.50 15.05
N ILE A 136 -15.13 8.83 14.79
CA ILE A 136 -16.45 9.51 14.82
C ILE A 136 -17.38 9.05 15.95
N VAL A 137 -17.29 7.81 16.47
CA VAL A 137 -17.96 7.40 17.72
C VAL A 137 -17.40 6.04 18.17
N PRO A 138 -17.17 5.78 19.48
CA PRO A 138 -16.89 4.43 19.95
C PRO A 138 -18.11 3.52 19.68
N ASN A 139 -17.91 2.42 18.96
CA ASN A 139 -18.80 1.24 18.94
C ASN A 139 -20.21 1.37 18.32
N LYS A 140 -20.50 2.31 17.42
CA LYS A 140 -21.81 2.33 16.70
C LYS A 140 -21.67 2.10 15.20
N TRP A 141 -21.92 0.86 14.80
CA TRP A 141 -21.84 0.34 13.43
C TRP A 141 -23.14 0.64 12.68
N ILE A 142 -23.20 1.71 11.88
CA ILE A 142 -24.37 1.98 11.02
C ILE A 142 -23.96 1.81 9.57
N LYS A 143 -24.20 0.62 9.02
CA LYS A 143 -24.22 0.42 7.56
C LYS A 143 -25.50 1.03 7.02
N HIS A 144 -25.40 1.88 6.01
CA HIS A 144 -26.57 2.25 5.22
C HIS A 144 -26.80 1.15 4.19
N ARG A 145 -27.97 0.49 4.23
CA ARG A 145 -28.25 -0.74 3.49
C ARG A 145 -28.25 -0.59 1.96
N ASN A 146 -28.11 0.65 1.45
CA ASN A 146 -28.26 1.00 0.04
C ASN A 146 -27.09 1.85 -0.52
N HIS A 147 -25.88 1.79 0.06
CA HIS A 147 -24.73 2.56 -0.42
C HIS A 147 -23.59 1.65 -0.88
N THR A 148 -22.96 2.03 -2.00
CA THR A 148 -21.72 1.42 -2.47
C THR A 148 -20.55 2.12 -1.78
N TYR A 149 -19.71 1.32 -1.11
CA TYR A 149 -18.53 1.79 -0.41
C TYR A 149 -17.29 1.55 -1.26
N TYR A 150 -16.35 2.49 -1.21
CA TYR A 150 -15.12 2.47 -1.95
C TYR A 150 -13.91 2.69 -1.04
N GLY A 151 -12.79 2.04 -1.36
CA GLY A 151 -11.49 2.21 -0.72
C GLY A 151 -10.40 2.56 -1.73
N LEU A 152 -9.30 3.14 -1.26
CA LEU A 152 -8.13 3.45 -2.09
C LEU A 152 -7.38 2.18 -2.49
N THR A 153 -7.04 2.08 -3.78
CA THR A 153 -6.10 1.08 -4.28
C THR A 153 -4.64 1.55 -4.07
N GLU A 154 -3.67 0.68 -4.32
CA GLU A 154 -2.26 1.08 -4.34
C GLU A 154 -1.97 2.13 -5.43
N LYS A 155 -2.58 2.02 -6.62
CA LYS A 155 -2.45 3.03 -7.69
C LYS A 155 -2.94 4.40 -7.20
N GLY A 156 -4.10 4.44 -6.54
CA GLY A 156 -4.65 5.67 -5.95
C GLY A 156 -3.72 6.32 -4.92
N LYS A 157 -3.06 5.51 -4.08
CA LYS A 157 -2.07 5.99 -3.10
C LYS A 157 -0.82 6.56 -3.78
N GLN A 158 -0.33 5.93 -4.84
CA GLN A 158 0.82 6.44 -5.61
C GLN A 158 0.48 7.79 -6.27
N TYR A 159 -0.73 7.93 -6.84
CA TYR A 159 -1.19 9.19 -7.42
C TYR A 159 -1.20 10.31 -6.39
N LEU A 160 -1.73 10.05 -5.19
CA LEU A 160 -1.69 11.02 -4.08
C LEU A 160 -0.28 11.39 -3.65
N LYS A 161 0.65 10.42 -3.59
CA LYS A 161 2.04 10.67 -3.21
C LYS A 161 2.69 11.69 -4.17
N ILE A 162 2.46 11.52 -5.47
CA ILE A 162 2.98 12.41 -6.50
C ILE A 162 2.28 13.78 -6.45
N TYR A 163 0.95 13.80 -6.36
CA TYR A 163 0.17 15.03 -6.23
C TYR A 163 0.67 15.90 -5.06
N LYS A 164 0.82 15.31 -3.87
CA LYS A 164 1.30 16.01 -2.67
C LYS A 164 2.72 16.55 -2.84
N LYS A 165 3.61 15.81 -3.49
CA LYS A 165 4.98 16.24 -3.78
C LYS A 165 5.00 17.48 -4.69
N ASN A 166 4.04 17.59 -5.61
CA ASN A 166 3.95 18.72 -6.55
C ASN A 166 3.22 19.94 -5.99
N THR A 167 2.42 19.77 -4.93
CA THR A 167 1.68 20.86 -4.26
C THR A 167 2.35 21.39 -2.98
N THR A 168 3.46 20.78 -2.55
CA THR A 168 4.26 21.21 -1.39
C THR A 168 5.46 22.01 -1.88
#